data_AF-A0A1H4A2K3-F1
#
_entry.id   AF-A0A1H4A2K3-F1
#
_cell.length_a   1.000
_cell.length_b   1.000
_cell.length_c   1.000
_cell.angle_alpha   90.00
_cell.angle_beta   90.00
_cell.angle_gamma   90.00
#
_symmetry.space_group_name_H-M   'P 1'
#
loop_
_entity.id
_entity.type
_entity.pdbx_description
1 polymer ?
#
loop_
_entity_poly.entity_id
_entity_poly.type
_entity_poly.pdbx_seq_one_letter_code
_entity_poly.pdbx_strand_id
1 'polypeptide(L)'
;MKDFTELKELVNKRGFGTALYGTVNGEPVYLSRGIREYFFEGDNIQKVIGAVSQFQDGDFGTAAEHGKAPSKGHEYGRYEICALDNSAEEDHAVWIHRDGDAVIVYFRFER
;
A
#
# COMPACT_ATOMS: atom_id res chain seq x y z
N MET A 1 -13.32 10.80 -5.73
CA MET A 1 -13.57 9.86 -4.62
C MET A 1 -13.61 10.68 -3.34
N LYS A 2 -14.62 10.49 -2.49
CA LYS A 2 -14.84 11.34 -1.30
C LYS A 2 -14.31 10.76 -0.01
N ASP A 3 -14.36 9.44 0.16
CA ASP A 3 -13.89 8.75 1.36
C ASP A 3 -13.36 7.35 1.06
N PHE A 4 -12.83 6.70 2.10
CA PHE A 4 -12.24 5.36 2.01
C PHE A 4 -13.29 4.25 1.77
N THR A 5 -14.54 4.47 2.19
CA THR A 5 -15.64 3.52 1.99
C THR A 5 -16.01 3.43 0.51
N GLU A 6 -16.12 4.57 -0.18
CA GLU A 6 -16.34 4.62 -1.63
C GLU A 6 -15.25 3.86 -2.42
N LEU A 7 -13.99 3.98 -1.99
CA LEU A 7 -12.88 3.23 -2.59
C LEU A 7 -13.08 1.73 -2.45
N LYS A 8 -13.39 1.28 -1.24
CA LYS A 8 -13.59 -0.13 -0.91
C LYS A 8 -14.76 -0.73 -1.69
N GLU A 9 -15.89 -0.03 -1.76
CA GLU A 9 -17.04 -0.44 -2.57
C GLU A 9 -16.70 -0.56 -4.06
N LEU A 10 -15.97 0.42 -4.60
CA LEU A 10 -15.51 0.40 -5.98
C LEU A 10 -14.61 -0.81 -6.26
N VAL A 11 -13.64 -1.08 -5.39
CA VAL A 11 -12.74 -2.22 -5.50
C VAL A 11 -13.50 -3.53 -5.38
N ASN A 12 -14.39 -3.68 -4.39
CA ASN A 12 -15.23 -4.87 -4.21
C ASN A 12 -16.06 -5.19 -5.45
N LYS A 13 -16.61 -4.16 -6.12
CA LYS A 13 -17.38 -4.32 -7.35
C LYS A 13 -16.51 -4.72 -8.55
N ARG A 14 -15.28 -4.20 -8.65
CA ARG A 14 -14.35 -4.46 -9.77
C ARG A 14 -13.47 -5.71 -9.56
N GLY A 15 -13.45 -6.26 -8.36
CA GLY A 15 -12.62 -7.38 -7.95
C GLY A 15 -11.21 -6.98 -7.51
N PHE A 16 -10.65 -7.74 -6.57
CA PHE A 16 -9.28 -7.55 -6.07
C PHE A 16 -8.24 -7.95 -7.11
N GLY A 17 -7.02 -7.46 -6.94
CA GLY A 17 -5.87 -7.88 -7.73
C GLY A 17 -4.75 -6.84 -7.77
N THR A 18 -3.53 -7.33 -7.91
CA THR A 18 -2.33 -6.52 -8.06
C THR A 18 -1.90 -6.45 -9.52
N ALA A 19 -1.23 -5.37 -9.90
CA ALA A 19 -0.60 -5.23 -11.20
C ALA A 19 0.79 -4.60 -11.06
N LEU A 20 1.70 -4.97 -11.95
CA LEU A 20 3.04 -4.36 -11.99
C LEU A 20 2.90 -2.87 -12.26
N TYR A 21 3.46 -2.07 -11.37
CA TYR A 21 3.60 -0.63 -11.55
C TYR A 21 4.90 -0.30 -12.27
N GLY A 22 6.00 -0.91 -11.83
CA GLY A 22 7.32 -0.66 -12.38
C GLY A 22 8.41 -1.12 -11.41
N THR A 23 9.60 -0.54 -11.55
CA THR A 23 10.75 -0.86 -10.70
C THR A 23 11.10 0.36 -9.85
N VAL A 24 11.26 0.16 -8.53
CA VAL A 24 11.76 1.18 -7.59
C VAL A 24 13.02 0.63 -6.93
N ASN A 25 14.12 1.37 -7.02
CA ASN A 25 15.45 0.98 -6.53
C ASN A 25 15.91 -0.43 -6.97
N GLY A 26 15.52 -0.85 -8.17
CA GLY A 26 15.90 -2.15 -8.73
C GLY A 26 14.94 -3.30 -8.43
N GLU A 27 13.89 -3.10 -7.64
CA GLU A 27 12.91 -4.14 -7.30
C GLU A 27 11.56 -3.89 -7.98
N PRO A 28 10.88 -4.94 -8.49
CA PRO A 28 9.55 -4.83 -9.06
C PRO A 28 8.51 -4.51 -7.97
N VAL A 29 7.71 -3.47 -8.23
CA VAL A 29 6.64 -3.00 -7.35
C VAL A 29 5.29 -3.30 -7.99
N TYR A 30 4.44 -3.99 -7.23
CA TYR A 30 3.07 -4.30 -7.60
C TYR A 30 2.11 -3.50 -6.73
N LEU A 31 1.11 -2.91 -7.35
CA LEU A 31 0.09 -2.13 -6.66
C LEU A 31 -1.24 -2.85 -6.74
N SER A 32 -1.94 -2.92 -5.61
CA SER A 32 -3.33 -3.40 -5.55
C SER A 32 -4.26 -2.52 -6.38
N ARG A 33 -5.51 -2.96 -6.57
CA ARG A 33 -6.49 -2.16 -7.31
C ARG A 33 -6.79 -0.88 -6.55
N GLY A 34 -7.06 -0.96 -5.25
CA GLY A 34 -7.38 0.22 -4.45
C GLY A 34 -6.26 1.28 -4.49
N ILE A 35 -5.00 0.85 -4.37
CA ILE A 35 -3.85 1.75 -4.48
C ILE A 35 -3.81 2.43 -5.84
N ARG A 36 -4.02 1.70 -6.93
CA ARG A 36 -4.04 2.28 -8.28
C ARG A 36 -5.19 3.25 -8.48
N GLU A 37 -6.40 2.91 -8.03
CA GLU A 37 -7.59 3.78 -8.19
C GLU A 37 -7.45 5.10 -7.43
N TYR A 38 -6.74 5.11 -6.29
CA TYR A 38 -6.56 6.33 -5.49
C TYR A 38 -5.27 7.10 -5.80
N PHE A 39 -4.13 6.43 -5.90
CA PHE A 39 -2.83 7.09 -5.98
C PHE A 39 -2.36 7.43 -7.41
N PHE A 40 -2.99 6.93 -8.48
CA PHE A 40 -2.58 7.28 -9.86
C PHE A 40 -3.03 8.68 -10.30
N GLU A 41 -3.94 9.32 -9.57
CA GLU A 41 -4.37 10.68 -9.89
C GLU A 41 -3.39 11.73 -9.34
N GLY A 42 -2.87 12.57 -10.23
CA GLY A 42 -1.95 13.67 -9.89
C GLY A 42 -0.60 13.18 -9.33
N ASP A 43 -0.06 13.92 -8.37
CA ASP A 43 1.25 13.64 -7.77
C ASP A 43 1.19 12.62 -6.61
N ASN A 44 0.03 12.01 -6.36
CA ASN A 44 -0.14 11.10 -5.22
C ASN A 44 0.73 9.84 -5.34
N ILE A 45 1.04 9.39 -6.56
CA ILE A 45 1.91 8.22 -6.77
C ILE A 45 3.31 8.42 -6.19
N GLN A 46 3.80 9.66 -6.10
CA GLN A 46 5.11 9.96 -5.50
C GLN A 46 5.14 9.62 -4.00
N LYS A 47 4.00 9.70 -3.30
CA LYS A 47 3.90 9.26 -1.90
C LYS A 47 4.10 7.76 -1.76
N VAL A 48 3.55 6.97 -2.69
CA VAL A 48 3.73 5.51 -2.73
C VAL A 48 5.19 5.17 -3.05
N ILE A 49 5.79 5.83 -4.04
CA ILE A 49 7.21 5.62 -4.38
C ILE A 49 8.10 5.94 -3.18
N GLY A 50 7.86 7.06 -2.50
CA GLY A 50 8.60 7.45 -1.29
C GLY A 50 8.48 6.41 -0.17
N ALA A 51 7.27 5.93 0.11
CA ALA A 51 7.05 4.87 1.10
C ALA A 51 7.72 3.54 0.71
N VAL A 52 7.74 3.18 -0.58
CA VAL A 52 8.46 2.00 -1.07
C VAL A 52 9.97 2.17 -0.90
N SER A 53 10.52 3.34 -1.21
CA SER A 53 11.95 3.59 -1.00
C SER A 53 12.33 3.50 0.48
N GLN A 54 11.54 4.11 1.37
CA GLN A 54 11.72 3.98 2.82
C GLN A 54 11.68 2.51 3.28
N PHE A 55 10.70 1.74 2.79
CA PHE A 55 10.57 0.31 3.06
C PHE A 55 11.82 -0.48 2.66
N GLN A 56 12.37 -0.20 1.48
CA GLN A 56 13.56 -0.86 0.97
C GLN A 56 14.83 -0.49 1.76
N ASP A 57 14.87 0.71 2.33
CA ASP A 57 15.94 1.16 3.23
C ASP A 57 15.80 0.63 4.66
N GLY A 58 14.75 -0.15 4.95
CA GLY A 58 14.52 -0.78 6.25
C GLY A 58 13.73 0.07 7.25
N ASP A 59 13.17 1.20 6.82
CA ASP A 59 12.14 1.92 7.58
C ASP A 59 10.80 1.22 7.33
N PHE A 60 10.17 0.66 8.36
CA PHE A 60 8.92 -0.08 8.23
C PHE A 60 7.68 0.74 8.67
N GLY A 61 7.85 2.06 8.84
CA GLY A 61 6.80 2.95 9.32
C GLY A 61 6.23 2.48 10.65
N THR A 62 4.90 2.41 10.75
CA THR A 62 4.19 2.02 11.98
C THR A 62 3.94 0.51 12.09
N ALA A 63 4.50 -0.33 11.20
CA ALA A 63 4.16 -1.77 11.15
C ALA A 63 4.45 -2.53 12.45
N ALA A 64 5.51 -2.15 13.17
CA ALA A 64 5.88 -2.78 14.45
C ALA A 64 4.79 -2.59 15.53
N GLU A 65 4.10 -1.45 15.52
CA GLU A 65 2.99 -1.12 16.43
C GLU A 65 1.76 -2.02 16.17
N HIS A 66 1.69 -2.64 14.99
CA HIS A 66 0.59 -3.52 14.56
C HIS A 66 0.96 -5.01 14.56
N GLY A 67 1.99 -5.41 15.31
CA GLY A 67 2.29 -6.82 15.61
C GLY A 67 2.94 -7.60 14.46
N LYS A 68 3.54 -6.91 13.48
CA LYS A 68 4.33 -7.54 12.42
C LYS A 68 5.81 -7.36 12.72
N ALA A 69 6.43 -8.40 13.28
CA ALA A 69 7.88 -8.45 13.40
C ALA A 69 8.49 -8.69 12.00
N PRO A 70 9.48 -7.88 11.57
CA PRO A 70 10.13 -8.09 10.29
C PRO A 70 10.90 -9.42 10.29
N SER A 71 10.54 -10.30 9.35
CA SER A 71 11.35 -11.46 8.99
C SER A 71 11.99 -11.17 7.65
N LYS A 72 13.27 -11.49 7.48
CA LYS A 72 13.98 -11.25 6.23
C LYS A 72 13.27 -11.94 5.06
N GLY A 73 12.94 -11.20 4.00
CA GLY A 73 12.17 -11.69 2.84
C GLY A 73 10.65 -11.73 3.01
N HIS A 74 10.16 -11.36 4.19
CA HIS A 74 8.73 -11.28 4.55
C HIS A 74 8.46 -10.02 5.41
N GLU A 75 9.15 -8.93 5.08
CA GLU A 75 9.02 -7.66 5.78
C GLU A 75 7.65 -7.03 5.49
N TYR A 76 7.14 -6.29 6.47
CA TYR A 76 5.90 -5.55 6.38
C TYR A 76 6.14 -4.10 6.81
N GLY A 77 5.64 -3.15 6.03
CA GLY A 77 5.59 -1.73 6.34
C GLY A 77 4.15 -1.23 6.36
N ARG A 78 3.88 -0.21 7.18
CA ARG A 78 2.57 0.45 7.29
C ARG A 78 2.75 1.97 7.31
N TYR A 79 2.12 2.65 6.36
CA TYR A 79 2.35 4.08 6.08
C TYR A 79 1.04 4.87 6.04
N GLU A 80 0.94 5.91 6.87
CA GLU A 80 -0.21 6.81 6.93
C GLU A 80 -0.13 7.89 5.85
N ILE A 81 -0.19 7.47 4.58
CA ILE A 81 -0.08 8.36 3.40
C ILE A 81 -1.38 8.52 2.61
N CYS A 82 -2.43 7.76 2.97
CA CYS A 82 -3.76 7.91 2.41
C CYS A 82 -4.45 9.11 3.03
N ALA A 83 -4.94 10.04 2.21
CA ALA A 83 -5.64 11.24 2.68
C ALA A 83 -7.16 11.13 2.56
N LEU A 84 -7.69 9.94 2.27
CA LEU A 84 -9.14 9.71 2.30
C LEU A 84 -9.63 9.69 3.75
N ASP A 85 -10.69 10.45 4.00
CA ASP A 85 -11.37 10.44 5.28
C ASP A 85 -11.85 9.03 5.62
N ASN A 86 -11.74 8.71 6.91
CA ASN A 86 -12.15 7.44 7.48
C ASN A 86 -13.35 7.68 8.39
N SER A 87 -14.55 7.44 7.88
CA SER A 87 -15.79 7.61 8.64
C SER A 87 -16.02 6.49 9.67
N ALA A 88 -15.21 5.43 9.67
CA ALA A 88 -15.51 4.19 10.40
C ALA A 88 -14.28 3.44 10.94
N GLU A 89 -13.34 4.09 11.65
CA GLU A 89 -12.17 3.45 12.29
C GLU A 89 -11.44 2.37 11.43
N GLU A 90 -11.54 2.43 10.09
CA GLU A 90 -10.96 1.44 9.20
C GLU A 90 -9.46 1.72 8.98
N ASP A 91 -8.66 0.67 8.81
CA ASP A 91 -7.24 0.82 8.52
C ASP A 91 -7.03 1.27 7.07
N HIS A 92 -7.05 2.60 6.86
CA HIS A 92 -6.80 3.23 5.56
C HIS A 92 -5.31 3.41 5.24
N ALA A 93 -4.41 2.92 6.11
CA ALA A 93 -2.98 3.01 5.85
C ALA A 93 -2.60 2.19 4.61
N VAL A 94 -1.54 2.62 3.96
CA VAL A 94 -0.91 1.89 2.87
C VAL A 94 0.01 0.85 3.49
N TRP A 95 -0.25 -0.40 3.19
CA TRP A 95 0.59 -1.52 3.58
C TRP A 95 1.54 -1.86 2.44
N ILE A 96 2.79 -2.11 2.81
CA ILE A 96 3.84 -2.59 1.91
C ILE A 96 4.31 -3.92 2.47
N HIS A 97 4.48 -4.93 1.63
CA HIS A 97 5.14 -6.15 2.05
C HIS A 97 6.10 -6.67 1.00
N ARG A 98 7.14 -7.35 1.45
CA ARG A 98 8.04 -8.09 0.56
C ARG A 98 7.52 -9.52 0.40
N ASP A 99 7.42 -9.96 -0.84
CA ASP A 99 7.13 -11.35 -1.20
C ASP A 99 8.19 -11.84 -2.20
N GLY A 100 9.22 -12.50 -1.66
CA GLY A 100 10.41 -12.85 -2.43
C GLY A 100 11.14 -11.61 -2.96
N ASP A 101 11.31 -11.55 -4.28
CA ASP A 101 12.00 -10.45 -4.98
C ASP A 101 11.05 -9.30 -5.37
N ALA A 102 9.79 -9.32 -4.92
CA ALA A 102 8.80 -8.30 -5.25
C ALA A 102 8.31 -7.52 -4.03
N VAL A 103 7.96 -6.25 -4.27
CA VAL A 103 7.30 -5.38 -3.29
C VAL A 103 5.83 -5.25 -3.68
N ILE A 104 4.94 -5.56 -2.74
CA ILE A 104 3.49 -5.47 -2.94
C ILE A 104 2.93 -4.37 -2.06
N VAL A 105 2.24 -3.41 -2.67
CA VAL A 105 1.60 -2.28 -2.02
C VAL A 105 0.08 -2.42 -2.11
N TYR A 106 -0.61 -2.31 -0.98
CA TYR A 106 -2.03 -2.61 -0.88
C TYR A 106 -2.70 -1.86 0.29
N PHE A 107 -4.02 -1.72 0.24
CA PHE A 107 -4.81 -1.42 1.43
C PHE A 107 -5.17 -2.71 2.17
N ARG A 108 -5.27 -2.65 3.51
CA ARG A 108 -5.48 -3.85 4.34
C ARG A 108 -6.69 -4.70 3.94
N PHE A 109 -7.77 -4.08 3.47
CA PHE A 109 -8.99 -4.78 3.08
C PHE A 109 -8.83 -5.62 1.80
N GLU A 110 -7.77 -5.38 1.01
CA GLU A 110 -7.49 -6.14 -0.23
C GLU A 110 -6.58 -7.36 0.02
N ARG A 111 -6.22 -7.63 1.28
CA ARG A 111 -5.35 -8.76 1.68
C ARG A 111 -6.15 -9.94 2.21
#